data_AF-A0A645AAE8-F1
#
_entry.id   AF-A0A645AAE8-F1
#
_cell.length_a   1.000
_cell.length_b   1.000
_cell.length_c   1.000
_cell.angle_alpha   90.00
_cell.angle_beta   90.00
_cell.angle_gamma   90.00
#
_symmetry.space_group_name_H-M   'P 1'
#
loop_
_entity.id
_entity.type
_entity.pdbx_description
1 polymer ?
#
loop_
_entity_poly.entity_id
_entity_poly.type
_entity_poly.pdbx_seq_one_letter_code
_entity_poly.pdbx_strand_id
1 'polypeptide(L)'
;MVPMYLSVADPKVTRQLLRYRHQQLPGAFHNARQQGLKGALYPMVTFNGIECHNEWEITFEEIHRNGAIAHAIYNYTNYTGDESYLVETGIDVLVGISRFWADRVHFSKRNQKYMIHGVTGPNEYENNVNNNYHTNNMATWTLQYTLDALKKVSPEKWAEQGLAEAETDHWKDVVARMYYPYDEELGVFVQHDTFLDKDLRPADTLDPSERPLNQHWSWDKILRSPFIKQSDVLQSIYFLNDQYSMEEKRRSFDFYEAMTVHESSLSPSVHAVLAAELGEEEKAVELYARTARLDLDNYNNDTDDGLHVTSMSGAWLAIVQGFTGMRVKEGALHFKPFVPKNWQGYDFKINFRGSLLDVQVIGGEVTLTIEEGPELVVYLNDELVQVNEAVVVKTKH
;
A
#
# COMPACT_ATOMS: atom_id res chain seq x y z
N MET A 1 -4.36 6.91 4.41
CA MET A 1 -5.27 7.09 5.57
C MET A 1 -4.95 6.19 6.76
N VAL A 2 -5.12 4.86 6.69
CA VAL A 2 -4.93 3.95 7.84
C VAL A 2 -3.59 4.15 8.58
N PRO A 3 -2.42 4.27 7.91
CA PRO A 3 -1.17 4.45 8.65
C PRO A 3 -1.11 5.76 9.44
N MET A 4 -1.71 6.85 8.94
CA MET A 4 -1.77 8.12 9.67
C MET A 4 -2.67 7.98 10.91
N TYR A 5 -3.89 7.44 10.76
CA TYR A 5 -4.79 7.25 11.91
C TYR A 5 -4.26 6.28 12.97
N LEU A 6 -3.47 5.27 12.58
CA LEU A 6 -2.77 4.40 13.52
C LEU A 6 -1.84 5.19 14.45
N SER A 7 -1.21 6.23 13.92
CA SER A 7 -0.22 7.02 14.66
C SER A 7 -0.83 8.23 15.37
N VAL A 8 -1.75 8.96 14.75
CA VAL A 8 -2.15 10.29 15.28
C VAL A 8 -3.47 10.29 16.04
N ALA A 9 -4.26 9.22 15.99
CA ALA A 9 -5.58 9.16 16.60
C ALA A 9 -5.67 8.09 17.70
N ASP A 10 -6.73 8.14 18.49
CA ASP A 10 -7.06 7.08 19.45
C ASP A 10 -7.12 5.72 18.70
N PRO A 11 -6.49 4.64 19.21
CA PRO A 11 -6.48 3.32 18.58
C PRO A 11 -7.86 2.77 18.18
N LYS A 12 -8.93 3.21 18.86
CA LYS A 12 -10.32 2.86 18.53
C LYS A 12 -10.72 3.33 17.13
N VAL A 13 -10.17 4.44 16.62
CA VAL A 13 -10.52 4.98 15.30
C VAL A 13 -10.18 3.97 14.21
N THR A 14 -8.93 3.51 14.15
CA THR A 14 -8.54 2.52 13.14
C THR A 14 -9.26 1.19 13.34
N ARG A 15 -9.48 0.77 14.60
CA ARG A 15 -10.29 -0.43 14.88
C ARG A 15 -11.73 -0.29 14.36
N GLN A 16 -12.35 0.89 14.43
CA GLN A 16 -13.66 1.13 13.81
C GLN A 16 -13.60 1.12 12.27
N LEU A 17 -12.53 1.63 11.65
CA LEU A 17 -12.35 1.55 10.19
C LEU A 17 -12.30 0.10 9.71
N LEU A 18 -11.61 -0.78 10.46
CA LEU A 18 -11.56 -2.21 10.14
C LEU A 18 -12.91 -2.90 10.43
N ARG A 19 -13.56 -2.57 11.55
CA ARG A 19 -14.90 -3.07 11.88
C ARG A 19 -15.94 -2.67 10.83
N TYR A 20 -15.85 -1.48 10.25
CA TYR A 20 -16.72 -1.04 9.16
C TYR A 20 -16.65 -2.00 7.97
N ARG A 21 -15.45 -2.47 7.60
CA ARG A 21 -15.28 -3.48 6.55
C ARG A 21 -15.85 -4.83 6.96
N HIS A 22 -15.59 -5.30 8.18
CA HIS A 22 -16.20 -6.54 8.69
C HIS A 22 -17.74 -6.51 8.65
N GLN A 23 -18.36 -5.40 9.07
CA GLN A 23 -19.82 -5.22 9.02
C GLN A 23 -20.39 -5.24 7.60
N GLN A 24 -19.57 -4.95 6.60
CA GLN A 24 -19.93 -4.96 5.18
C GLN A 24 -19.58 -6.26 4.47
N LEU A 25 -19.04 -7.27 5.18
CA LEU A 25 -18.69 -8.56 4.61
C LEU A 25 -19.86 -9.25 3.87
N PRO A 26 -21.13 -9.17 4.34
CA PRO A 26 -22.27 -9.68 3.56
C PRO A 26 -22.44 -9.02 2.19
N GLY A 27 -22.14 -7.71 2.09
CA GLY A 27 -22.16 -6.98 0.83
C GLY A 27 -21.02 -7.41 -0.09
N ALA A 28 -19.82 -7.62 0.45
CA ALA A 28 -18.70 -8.15 -0.31
C ALA A 28 -18.96 -9.56 -0.86
N PHE A 29 -19.64 -10.42 -0.09
CA PHE A 29 -20.12 -11.71 -0.59
C PHE A 29 -21.18 -11.57 -1.70
N HIS A 30 -22.06 -10.57 -1.61
CA HIS A 30 -23.01 -10.28 -2.68
C HIS A 30 -22.29 -9.88 -3.98
N ASN A 31 -21.33 -8.97 -3.90
CA ASN A 31 -20.59 -8.48 -5.07
C ASN A 31 -19.84 -9.61 -5.79
N ALA A 32 -19.16 -10.50 -5.04
CA ALA A 32 -18.49 -11.67 -5.61
C ALA A 32 -19.49 -12.58 -6.36
N ARG A 33 -20.65 -12.85 -5.76
CA ARG A 33 -21.70 -13.67 -6.40
C ARG A 33 -22.26 -13.03 -7.69
N GLN A 34 -22.34 -11.71 -7.78
CA GLN A 34 -22.77 -11.04 -9.02
C GLN A 34 -21.83 -11.32 -10.20
N GLN A 35 -20.59 -11.69 -9.92
CA GLN A 35 -19.58 -12.04 -10.93
C GLN A 35 -19.33 -13.55 -11.02
N GLY A 36 -20.16 -14.37 -10.37
CA GLY A 36 -19.99 -15.83 -10.33
C GLY A 36 -18.78 -16.31 -9.52
N LEU A 37 -18.25 -15.46 -8.65
CA LEU A 37 -17.07 -15.74 -7.83
C LEU A 37 -17.46 -16.12 -6.39
N LYS A 38 -16.66 -16.99 -5.77
CA LYS A 38 -16.73 -17.29 -4.34
C LYS A 38 -16.06 -16.21 -3.49
N GLY A 39 -16.24 -16.33 -2.17
CA GLY A 39 -15.60 -15.45 -1.20
C GLY A 39 -16.15 -14.03 -1.22
N ALA A 40 -15.38 -13.11 -0.66
CA ALA A 40 -15.71 -11.70 -0.50
C ALA A 40 -14.95 -10.84 -1.50
N LEU A 41 -15.68 -10.13 -2.37
CA LEU A 41 -15.15 -9.06 -3.20
C LEU A 41 -15.65 -7.74 -2.64
N TYR A 42 -14.76 -7.01 -1.96
CA TYR A 42 -15.13 -5.68 -1.51
C TYR A 42 -15.35 -4.75 -2.71
N PRO A 43 -16.32 -3.83 -2.61
CA PRO A 43 -16.63 -2.91 -3.69
C PRO A 43 -15.53 -1.86 -3.86
N MET A 44 -15.41 -1.30 -5.07
CA MET A 44 -14.60 -0.13 -5.32
C MET A 44 -15.20 1.10 -4.62
N VAL A 45 -16.51 1.33 -4.78
CA VAL A 45 -17.23 2.45 -4.16
C VAL A 45 -18.43 1.92 -3.38
N THR A 46 -18.65 2.42 -2.16
CA THR A 46 -19.73 1.90 -1.32
C THR A 46 -20.15 2.81 -0.18
N PHE A 47 -21.41 2.67 0.22
CA PHE A 47 -21.93 3.15 1.50
C PHE A 47 -22.34 2.00 2.44
N ASN A 48 -22.83 0.88 1.90
CA ASN A 48 -23.49 -0.20 2.64
C ASN A 48 -22.85 -1.60 2.41
N GLY A 49 -21.70 -1.66 1.75
CA GLY A 49 -20.99 -2.89 1.37
C GLY A 49 -21.28 -3.40 -0.04
N ILE A 50 -22.34 -2.90 -0.68
CA ILE A 50 -22.66 -3.20 -2.09
C ILE A 50 -21.93 -2.21 -3.00
N GLU A 51 -21.52 -2.70 -4.16
CA GLU A 51 -20.86 -1.91 -5.20
C GLU A 51 -21.75 -0.78 -5.72
N CYS A 52 -21.12 0.38 -5.95
CA CYS A 52 -21.74 1.59 -6.49
C CYS A 52 -21.03 2.11 -7.73
N HIS A 53 -19.82 1.63 -8.04
CA HIS A 53 -19.08 2.01 -9.25
C HIS A 53 -19.68 1.35 -10.50
N ASN A 54 -19.64 2.03 -11.65
CA ASN A 54 -20.37 1.62 -12.86
C ASN A 54 -19.54 1.49 -14.15
N GLU A 55 -18.21 1.46 -14.06
CA GLU A 55 -17.31 1.18 -15.19
C GLU A 55 -16.67 -0.21 -15.00
N TRP A 56 -16.85 -1.12 -15.96
CA TRP A 56 -16.55 -2.55 -15.78
C TRP A 56 -15.06 -2.80 -15.54
N GLU A 57 -14.20 -2.01 -16.18
CA GLU A 57 -12.75 -1.99 -16.06
C GLU A 57 -12.27 -1.69 -14.63
N ILE A 58 -13.11 -1.07 -13.81
CA ILE A 58 -12.82 -0.74 -12.41
C ILE A 58 -13.65 -1.61 -11.48
N THR A 59 -14.97 -1.60 -11.67
CA THR A 59 -15.97 -2.30 -10.87
C THR A 59 -15.66 -3.80 -10.77
N PHE A 60 -15.28 -4.44 -11.88
CA PHE A 60 -15.04 -5.88 -11.90
C PHE A 60 -13.56 -6.24 -11.86
N GLU A 61 -12.70 -5.39 -12.40
CA GLU A 61 -11.31 -5.75 -12.69
C GLU A 61 -10.28 -5.14 -11.74
N GLU A 62 -10.59 -4.03 -11.03
CA GLU A 62 -9.66 -3.39 -10.09
C GLU A 62 -9.62 -4.09 -8.71
N ILE A 63 -9.34 -5.38 -8.73
CA ILE A 63 -9.55 -6.30 -7.61
C ILE A 63 -8.46 -6.22 -6.53
N HIS A 64 -7.36 -5.48 -6.77
CA HIS A 64 -6.28 -5.28 -5.78
C HIS A 64 -6.77 -4.65 -4.47
N ARG A 65 -7.89 -3.92 -4.51
CA ARG A 65 -8.58 -3.36 -3.34
C ARG A 65 -8.87 -4.37 -2.23
N ASN A 66 -9.09 -5.64 -2.59
CA ASN A 66 -9.23 -6.72 -1.61
C ASN A 66 -7.92 -6.93 -0.82
N GLY A 67 -6.78 -6.88 -1.51
CA GLY A 67 -5.45 -6.94 -0.89
C GLY A 67 -5.20 -5.75 0.04
N ALA A 68 -5.64 -4.55 -0.34
CA ALA A 68 -5.52 -3.36 0.52
C ALA A 68 -6.29 -3.50 1.85
N ILE A 69 -7.46 -4.14 1.84
CA ILE A 69 -8.24 -4.41 3.06
C ILE A 69 -7.52 -5.42 3.95
N ALA A 70 -7.00 -6.52 3.37
CA ALA A 70 -6.20 -7.49 4.11
C ALA A 70 -4.93 -6.84 4.70
N HIS A 71 -4.26 -5.96 3.94
CA HIS A 71 -3.10 -5.21 4.41
C HIS A 71 -3.43 -4.24 5.54
N ALA A 72 -4.60 -3.59 5.51
CA ALA A 72 -5.03 -2.74 6.61
C ALA A 72 -5.19 -3.49 7.93
N ILE A 73 -5.66 -4.75 7.89
CA ILE A 73 -5.73 -5.64 9.07
C ILE A 73 -4.31 -5.96 9.56
N TYR A 74 -3.42 -6.37 8.67
CA TYR A 74 -2.01 -6.61 9.00
C TYR A 74 -1.34 -5.39 9.63
N ASN A 75 -1.46 -4.23 9.00
CA ASN A 75 -0.82 -3.00 9.44
C ASN A 75 -1.32 -2.58 10.83
N TYR A 76 -2.63 -2.72 11.09
CA TYR A 76 -3.18 -2.49 12.43
C TYR A 76 -2.57 -3.43 13.47
N THR A 77 -2.55 -4.72 13.20
CA THR A 77 -2.00 -5.71 14.14
C THR A 77 -0.49 -5.52 14.36
N ASN A 78 0.28 -5.27 13.30
CA ASN A 78 1.72 -5.04 13.40
C ASN A 78 2.03 -3.77 14.22
N TYR A 79 1.35 -2.66 13.90
CA TYR A 79 1.57 -1.37 14.54
C TYR A 79 1.16 -1.38 16.03
N THR A 80 -0.06 -1.85 16.31
CA THR A 80 -0.61 -1.80 17.67
C THR A 80 -0.11 -2.95 18.57
N GLY A 81 0.29 -4.07 17.98
CA GLY A 81 0.51 -5.32 18.72
C GLY A 81 -0.78 -6.00 19.19
N ASP A 82 -1.95 -5.43 18.88
CA ASP A 82 -3.25 -6.00 19.22
C ASP A 82 -3.65 -7.08 18.20
N GLU A 83 -3.45 -8.34 18.60
CA GLU A 83 -3.90 -9.50 17.82
C GLU A 83 -5.38 -9.84 18.04
N SER A 84 -6.08 -9.25 19.03
CA SER A 84 -7.47 -9.60 19.33
C SER A 84 -8.39 -9.36 18.14
N TYR A 85 -8.24 -8.21 17.48
CA TYR A 85 -9.01 -7.94 16.26
C TYR A 85 -8.72 -8.98 15.18
N LEU A 86 -7.44 -9.32 14.95
CA LEU A 86 -7.04 -10.29 13.93
C LEU A 86 -7.71 -11.64 14.15
N VAL A 87 -7.57 -12.22 15.36
CA VAL A 87 -8.01 -13.59 15.61
C VAL A 87 -9.51 -13.71 15.85
N GLU A 88 -10.19 -12.67 16.33
CA GLU A 88 -11.63 -12.73 16.63
C GLU A 88 -12.51 -12.28 15.46
N THR A 89 -12.10 -11.25 14.72
CA THR A 89 -12.95 -10.53 13.74
C THR A 89 -12.31 -10.44 12.36
N GLY A 90 -11.04 -10.01 12.30
CA GLY A 90 -10.28 -9.84 11.07
C GLY A 90 -10.13 -11.14 10.29
N ILE A 91 -10.07 -12.28 10.98
CA ILE A 91 -9.98 -13.59 10.35
C ILE A 91 -11.17 -13.91 9.43
N ASP A 92 -12.38 -13.45 9.77
CA ASP A 92 -13.56 -13.65 8.92
C ASP A 92 -13.40 -12.91 7.58
N VAL A 93 -12.83 -11.70 7.64
CA VAL A 93 -12.54 -10.88 6.46
C VAL A 93 -11.44 -11.54 5.62
N LEU A 94 -10.35 -11.97 6.26
CA LEU A 94 -9.21 -12.61 5.60
C LEU A 94 -9.60 -13.92 4.91
N VAL A 95 -10.40 -14.77 5.56
CA VAL A 95 -10.94 -16.01 4.96
C VAL A 95 -11.87 -15.70 3.79
N GLY A 96 -12.75 -14.70 3.94
CA GLY A 96 -13.61 -14.23 2.86
C GLY A 96 -12.82 -13.79 1.63
N ILE A 97 -11.79 -12.95 1.82
CA ILE A 97 -10.93 -12.46 0.74
C ILE A 97 -10.08 -13.60 0.14
N SER A 98 -9.57 -14.51 0.95
CA SER A 98 -8.77 -15.65 0.48
C SER A 98 -9.58 -16.61 -0.38
N ARG A 99 -10.84 -16.85 -0.03
CA ARG A 99 -11.81 -17.57 -0.88
C ARG A 99 -12.01 -16.90 -2.24
N PHE A 100 -12.06 -15.58 -2.26
CA PHE A 100 -12.16 -14.83 -3.52
C PHE A 100 -10.89 -15.01 -4.35
N TRP A 101 -9.70 -14.84 -3.77
CA TRP A 101 -8.45 -14.99 -4.51
C TRP A 101 -8.29 -16.39 -5.09
N ALA A 102 -8.55 -17.43 -4.30
CA ALA A 102 -8.45 -18.82 -4.73
C ALA A 102 -9.42 -19.17 -5.87
N ASP A 103 -10.59 -18.53 -5.92
CA ASP A 103 -11.57 -18.74 -6.99
C ASP A 103 -11.33 -17.84 -8.22
N ARG A 104 -10.68 -16.68 -8.03
CA ARG A 104 -10.40 -15.70 -9.09
C ARG A 104 -9.13 -16.00 -9.90
N VAL A 105 -8.17 -16.70 -9.30
CA VAL A 105 -7.00 -17.23 -10.04
C VAL A 105 -7.43 -18.33 -11.01
N HIS A 106 -6.63 -18.54 -12.04
CA HIS A 106 -6.76 -19.73 -12.89
C HIS A 106 -5.39 -20.40 -13.06
N PHE A 107 -5.39 -21.73 -13.22
CA PHE A 107 -4.15 -22.47 -13.44
C PHE A 107 -3.84 -22.57 -14.94
N SER A 108 -2.79 -21.88 -15.38
CA SER A 108 -2.29 -21.98 -16.75
C SER A 108 -1.53 -23.28 -16.94
N LYS A 109 -2.15 -24.25 -17.63
CA LYS A 109 -1.50 -25.52 -18.00
C LYS A 109 -0.25 -25.32 -18.86
N ARG A 110 -0.19 -24.22 -19.63
CA ARG A 110 0.97 -23.90 -20.46
C ARG A 110 2.18 -23.54 -19.60
N ASN A 111 1.98 -22.67 -18.60
CA ASN A 111 3.06 -22.15 -17.77
C ASN A 111 3.28 -22.96 -16.48
N GLN A 112 2.36 -23.88 -16.16
CA GLN A 112 2.33 -24.63 -14.89
C GLN A 112 2.30 -23.71 -13.67
N LYS A 113 1.58 -22.59 -13.79
CA LYS A 113 1.46 -21.53 -12.79
C LYS A 113 0.02 -21.05 -12.65
N TYR A 114 -0.33 -20.55 -11.48
CA TYR A 114 -1.53 -19.74 -11.30
C TYR A 114 -1.31 -18.34 -11.84
N MET A 115 -2.34 -17.79 -12.46
CA MET A 115 -2.34 -16.50 -13.14
C MET A 115 -3.63 -15.76 -12.82
N ILE A 116 -3.59 -14.43 -12.88
CA ILE A 116 -4.77 -13.56 -12.73
C ILE A 116 -4.87 -12.71 -13.99
N HIS A 117 -5.87 -13.03 -14.82
CA HIS A 117 -6.12 -12.35 -16.10
C HIS A 117 -7.32 -11.40 -15.99
N GLY A 118 -7.37 -10.40 -16.88
CA GLY A 118 -8.47 -9.44 -16.96
C GLY A 118 -8.60 -8.63 -15.68
N VAL A 119 -7.56 -7.88 -15.34
CA VAL A 119 -7.50 -7.03 -14.14
C VAL A 119 -7.10 -5.61 -14.51
N THR A 120 -7.41 -4.69 -13.60
CA THR A 120 -6.85 -3.33 -13.56
C THR A 120 -6.02 -3.22 -12.30
N GLY A 121 -4.76 -2.81 -12.42
CA GLY A 121 -3.89 -2.55 -11.27
C GLY A 121 -4.22 -1.21 -10.63
N PRO A 122 -3.48 -0.78 -9.59
CA PRO A 122 -3.52 0.61 -9.13
C PRO A 122 -3.32 1.63 -10.26
N ASN A 123 -2.53 1.30 -11.29
CA ASN A 123 -2.46 2.12 -12.49
C ASN A 123 -3.71 1.92 -13.36
N GLU A 124 -4.72 2.78 -13.17
CA GLU A 124 -5.97 2.74 -13.94
C GLU A 124 -5.80 3.11 -15.43
N TYR A 125 -4.60 3.56 -15.86
CA TYR A 125 -4.25 3.71 -17.28
C TYR A 125 -3.85 2.37 -17.94
N GLU A 126 -4.02 1.25 -17.23
CA GLU A 126 -3.89 -0.10 -17.76
C GLU A 126 -5.16 -0.88 -17.40
N ASN A 127 -6.00 -1.20 -18.39
CA ASN A 127 -7.26 -1.92 -18.18
C ASN A 127 -7.24 -3.27 -18.87
N ASN A 128 -7.94 -4.25 -18.28
CA ASN A 128 -8.04 -5.62 -18.79
C ASN A 128 -6.68 -6.29 -19.04
N VAL A 129 -5.68 -5.94 -18.23
CA VAL A 129 -4.33 -6.51 -18.34
C VAL A 129 -4.24 -7.87 -17.67
N ASN A 130 -3.16 -8.59 -17.96
CA ASN A 130 -2.89 -9.91 -17.39
C ASN A 130 -1.70 -9.85 -16.44
N ASN A 131 -1.83 -10.56 -15.33
CA ASN A 131 -0.76 -10.76 -14.36
C ASN A 131 -0.16 -9.44 -13.85
N ASN A 132 -1.01 -8.45 -13.54
CA ASN A 132 -0.56 -7.24 -12.88
C ASN A 132 0.23 -7.62 -11.61
N TYR A 133 1.48 -7.19 -11.52
CA TYR A 133 2.40 -7.64 -10.48
C TYR A 133 1.87 -7.33 -9.08
N HIS A 134 1.38 -6.10 -8.87
CA HIS A 134 0.82 -5.71 -7.58
C HIS A 134 -0.36 -6.60 -7.18
N THR A 135 -1.28 -6.87 -8.09
CA THR A 135 -2.45 -7.73 -7.85
C THR A 135 -2.05 -9.16 -7.53
N ASN A 136 -1.16 -9.77 -8.33
CA ASN A 136 -0.69 -11.13 -8.10
C ASN A 136 0.02 -11.25 -6.74
N ASN A 137 0.87 -10.28 -6.40
CA ASN A 137 1.62 -10.26 -5.14
C ASN A 137 0.71 -10.04 -3.94
N MET A 138 -0.24 -9.11 -4.01
CA MET A 138 -1.20 -8.90 -2.93
C MET A 138 -2.16 -10.08 -2.74
N ALA A 139 -2.50 -10.82 -3.80
CA ALA A 139 -3.31 -12.03 -3.71
C ALA A 139 -2.60 -13.11 -2.90
N THR A 140 -1.36 -13.46 -3.25
CA THR A 140 -0.59 -14.50 -2.54
C THR A 140 -0.16 -14.06 -1.16
N TRP A 141 0.20 -12.79 -0.98
CA TRP A 141 0.46 -12.23 0.35
C TRP A 141 -0.76 -12.36 1.25
N THR A 142 -1.97 -12.09 0.73
CA THR A 142 -3.22 -12.26 1.50
C THR A 142 -3.47 -13.71 1.87
N LEU A 143 -3.29 -14.65 0.92
CA LEU A 143 -3.43 -16.09 1.19
C LEU A 143 -2.46 -16.55 2.28
N GLN A 144 -1.18 -16.15 2.18
CA GLN A 144 -0.15 -16.50 3.15
C GLN A 144 -0.45 -15.90 4.53
N TYR A 145 -0.78 -14.60 4.59
CA TYR A 145 -1.12 -13.93 5.85
C TYR A 145 -2.35 -14.55 6.52
N THR A 146 -3.35 -14.95 5.71
CA THR A 146 -4.53 -15.67 6.21
C THR A 146 -4.12 -17.03 6.79
N LEU A 147 -3.34 -17.84 6.06
CA LEU A 147 -2.84 -19.13 6.55
C LEU A 147 -2.04 -19.00 7.86
N ASP A 148 -1.27 -17.93 8.03
CA ASP A 148 -0.53 -17.66 9.26
C ASP A 148 -1.42 -17.19 10.41
N ALA A 149 -2.41 -16.34 10.14
CA ALA A 149 -3.39 -15.92 11.13
C ALA A 149 -4.26 -17.08 11.64
N LEU A 150 -4.62 -18.02 10.75
CA LEU A 150 -5.41 -19.20 11.09
C LEU A 150 -4.68 -20.15 12.06
N LYS A 151 -3.35 -20.12 12.14
CA LYS A 151 -2.59 -20.87 13.16
C LYS A 151 -2.75 -20.30 14.56
N LYS A 152 -3.21 -19.05 14.69
CA LYS A 152 -3.32 -18.31 15.95
C LYS A 152 -4.74 -18.29 16.52
N VAL A 153 -5.76 -18.61 15.72
CA VAL A 153 -7.15 -18.60 16.19
C VAL A 153 -7.46 -19.79 17.10
N SER A 154 -8.47 -19.66 17.96
CA SER A 154 -8.92 -20.77 18.80
C SER A 154 -9.55 -21.89 17.96
N PRO A 155 -9.59 -23.14 18.45
CA PRO A 155 -10.26 -24.25 17.75
C PRO A 155 -11.74 -23.97 17.43
N GLU A 156 -12.44 -23.25 18.32
CA GLU A 156 -13.82 -22.82 18.11
C GLU A 156 -13.92 -21.85 16.94
N LYS A 157 -13.08 -20.80 16.94
CA LYS A 157 -13.05 -19.81 15.88
C LYS A 157 -12.62 -20.41 14.54
N TRP A 158 -11.70 -21.36 14.56
CA TRP A 158 -11.32 -22.14 13.39
C TRP A 158 -12.51 -22.92 12.81
N ALA A 159 -13.26 -23.62 13.67
CA ALA A 159 -14.45 -24.37 13.26
C ALA A 159 -15.56 -23.47 12.67
N GLU A 160 -15.73 -22.25 13.20
CA GLU A 160 -16.67 -21.26 12.66
C GLU A 160 -16.39 -20.87 11.20
N GLN A 161 -15.13 -20.91 10.75
CA GLN A 161 -14.78 -20.56 9.36
C GLN A 161 -15.31 -21.57 8.33
N GLY A 162 -15.66 -22.78 8.79
CA GLY A 162 -16.13 -23.86 7.91
C GLY A 162 -15.12 -24.24 6.84
N LEU A 163 -13.82 -24.17 7.15
CA LEU A 163 -12.75 -24.46 6.20
C LEU A 163 -12.53 -25.97 6.08
N ALA A 164 -12.40 -26.45 4.84
CA ALA A 164 -11.91 -27.79 4.56
C ALA A 164 -10.38 -27.77 4.45
N GLU A 165 -9.69 -28.85 4.86
CA GLU A 165 -8.23 -28.96 4.71
C GLU A 165 -7.79 -28.75 3.26
N ALA A 166 -8.51 -29.36 2.31
CA ALA A 166 -8.29 -29.20 0.87
C ALA A 166 -8.40 -27.74 0.38
N GLU A 167 -9.18 -26.90 1.06
CA GLU A 167 -9.27 -25.47 0.74
C GLU A 167 -7.95 -24.76 1.09
N THR A 168 -7.42 -25.01 2.30
CA THR A 168 -6.14 -24.43 2.71
C THR A 168 -4.95 -24.99 1.94
N ASP A 169 -5.01 -26.24 1.52
CA ASP A 169 -3.98 -26.84 0.67
C ASP A 169 -3.97 -26.23 -0.73
N HIS A 170 -5.16 -25.94 -1.28
CA HIS A 170 -5.26 -25.18 -2.52
C HIS A 170 -4.67 -23.77 -2.37
N TRP A 171 -4.91 -23.08 -1.25
CA TRP A 171 -4.32 -21.75 -1.01
C TRP A 171 -2.79 -21.80 -0.97
N LYS A 172 -2.20 -22.78 -0.26
CA LYS A 172 -0.74 -23.00 -0.24
C LYS A 172 -0.20 -23.27 -1.64
N ASP A 173 -0.93 -24.05 -2.43
CA ASP A 173 -0.58 -24.39 -3.80
C ASP A 173 -0.61 -23.16 -4.74
N VAL A 174 -1.60 -22.27 -4.56
CA VAL A 174 -1.67 -20.98 -5.27
C VAL A 174 -0.47 -20.11 -4.91
N VAL A 175 -0.14 -19.97 -3.62
CA VAL A 175 1.04 -19.20 -3.16
C VAL A 175 2.33 -19.76 -3.77
N ALA A 176 2.53 -21.08 -3.73
CA ALA A 176 3.75 -21.72 -4.22
C ALA A 176 3.93 -21.64 -5.75
N ARG A 177 2.83 -21.52 -6.50
CA ARG A 177 2.85 -21.59 -7.96
C ARG A 177 2.26 -20.36 -8.64
N MET A 178 2.15 -19.23 -7.95
CA MET A 178 1.78 -17.96 -8.59
C MET A 178 2.84 -17.53 -9.61
N TYR A 179 2.37 -16.96 -10.72
CA TYR A 179 3.21 -16.30 -11.70
C TYR A 179 3.44 -14.83 -11.29
N TYR A 180 4.69 -14.40 -11.33
CA TYR A 180 5.07 -12.99 -11.18
C TYR A 180 5.89 -12.61 -12.41
N PRO A 181 5.44 -11.64 -13.21
CA PRO A 181 6.21 -11.22 -14.37
C PRO A 181 7.45 -10.44 -13.89
N TYR A 182 8.62 -10.87 -14.34
CA TYR A 182 9.91 -10.30 -13.98
C TYR A 182 10.80 -10.27 -15.22
N ASP A 183 11.53 -9.17 -15.40
CA ASP A 183 12.50 -9.02 -16.47
C ASP A 183 13.91 -9.08 -15.88
N GLU A 184 14.69 -10.06 -16.31
CA GLU A 184 16.04 -10.34 -15.78
C GLU A 184 17.08 -9.32 -16.26
N GLU A 185 16.89 -8.72 -17.45
CA GLU A 185 17.84 -7.76 -18.02
C GLU A 185 17.74 -6.41 -17.32
N LEU A 186 16.51 -5.94 -17.13
CA LEU A 186 16.20 -4.72 -16.37
C LEU A 186 16.26 -4.94 -14.85
N GLY A 187 16.12 -6.20 -14.41
CA GLY A 187 16.09 -6.56 -12.99
C GLY A 187 14.88 -5.99 -12.24
N VAL A 188 13.72 -5.86 -12.93
CA VAL A 188 12.49 -5.27 -12.40
C VAL A 188 11.31 -6.23 -12.51
N PHE A 189 10.41 -6.16 -11.54
CA PHE A 189 9.07 -6.74 -11.69
C PHE A 189 8.33 -5.97 -12.77
N VAL A 190 7.76 -6.67 -13.74
CA VAL A 190 7.05 -6.04 -14.86
C VAL A 190 5.63 -5.72 -14.41
N GLN A 191 5.14 -4.51 -14.70
CA GLN A 191 3.84 -4.06 -14.18
C GLN A 191 2.68 -5.00 -14.53
N HIS A 192 2.65 -5.51 -15.77
CA HIS A 192 1.75 -6.54 -16.24
C HIS A 192 2.33 -7.19 -17.50
N ASP A 193 1.78 -8.33 -17.94
CA ASP A 193 2.18 -8.95 -19.20
C ASP A 193 2.04 -7.95 -20.36
N THR A 194 3.05 -7.88 -21.24
CA THR A 194 3.17 -6.94 -22.38
C THR A 194 3.43 -5.48 -22.03
N PHE A 195 3.67 -5.11 -20.76
CA PHE A 195 4.03 -3.72 -20.43
C PHE A 195 5.32 -3.28 -21.15
N LEU A 196 6.34 -4.14 -21.19
CA LEU A 196 7.63 -3.85 -21.84
C LEU A 196 7.57 -3.79 -23.37
N ASP A 197 6.48 -4.24 -23.99
CA ASP A 197 6.28 -4.16 -25.44
C ASP A 197 5.76 -2.78 -25.89
N LYS A 198 5.46 -1.89 -24.93
CA LYS A 198 5.01 -0.52 -25.20
C LYS A 198 6.17 0.34 -25.70
N ASP A 199 5.84 1.49 -26.27
CA ASP A 199 6.81 2.54 -26.64
C ASP A 199 7.31 3.25 -25.37
N LEU A 200 8.16 2.57 -24.59
CA LEU A 200 8.65 3.03 -23.30
C LEU A 200 9.43 4.33 -23.46
N ARG A 201 8.96 5.39 -22.79
CA ARG A 201 9.63 6.69 -22.74
C ARG A 201 9.24 7.46 -21.48
N PRO A 202 10.13 8.32 -20.95
CA PRO A 202 9.83 9.08 -19.74
C PRO A 202 8.70 10.09 -19.96
N ALA A 203 7.99 10.42 -18.87
CA ALA A 203 6.90 11.39 -18.84
C ALA A 203 7.36 12.82 -19.14
N ASP A 204 8.65 13.14 -18.97
CA ASP A 204 9.23 14.44 -19.37
C ASP A 204 9.30 14.65 -20.89
N THR A 205 9.07 13.59 -21.69
CA THR A 205 8.96 13.66 -23.15
C THR A 205 7.58 14.10 -23.64
N LEU A 206 6.60 14.23 -22.73
CA LEU A 206 5.26 14.74 -23.04
C LEU A 206 5.31 16.26 -23.25
N ASP A 207 4.56 16.75 -24.23
CA ASP A 207 4.33 18.19 -24.37
C ASP A 207 3.52 18.67 -23.15
N PRO A 208 3.93 19.75 -22.44
CA PRO A 208 3.18 20.26 -21.30
C PRO A 208 1.70 20.59 -21.62
N SER A 209 1.37 20.92 -22.87
CA SER A 209 0.00 21.18 -23.33
C SER A 209 -0.87 19.93 -23.48
N GLU A 210 -0.27 18.74 -23.42
CA GLU A 210 -0.98 17.46 -23.41
C GLU A 210 -1.34 17.00 -21.98
N ARG A 211 -0.97 17.75 -20.93
CA ARG A 211 -1.17 17.37 -19.54
C ARG A 211 -2.29 18.17 -18.87
N PRO A 212 -3.15 17.53 -18.04
CA PRO A 212 -3.14 16.10 -17.71
C PRO A 212 -3.73 15.22 -18.83
N LEU A 213 -3.18 14.02 -19.01
CA LEU A 213 -3.53 13.13 -20.12
C LEU A 213 -5.03 12.80 -20.14
N ASN A 214 -5.66 12.57 -18.98
CA ASN A 214 -7.11 12.33 -18.86
C ASN A 214 -8.00 13.47 -19.40
N GLN A 215 -7.48 14.69 -19.54
CA GLN A 215 -8.23 15.84 -20.07
C GLN A 215 -7.93 16.10 -21.56
N HIS A 216 -6.81 15.60 -22.08
CA HIS A 216 -6.32 15.96 -23.43
C HIS A 216 -6.23 14.78 -24.40
N TRP A 217 -6.16 13.55 -23.93
CA TRP A 217 -6.00 12.36 -24.76
C TRP A 217 -7.28 11.53 -24.80
N SER A 218 -7.47 10.81 -25.91
CA SER A 218 -8.48 9.75 -25.97
C SER A 218 -8.03 8.57 -25.11
N TRP A 219 -8.99 7.88 -24.49
CA TRP A 219 -8.69 6.79 -23.53
C TRP A 219 -7.82 5.68 -24.16
N ASP A 220 -8.07 5.32 -25.41
CA ASP A 220 -7.25 4.33 -26.13
C ASP A 220 -5.77 4.75 -26.28
N LYS A 221 -5.50 6.06 -26.39
CA LYS A 221 -4.13 6.60 -26.47
C LYS A 221 -3.44 6.47 -25.12
N ILE A 222 -4.17 6.75 -24.04
CA ILE A 222 -3.70 6.55 -22.67
C ILE A 222 -3.35 5.07 -22.44
N LEU A 223 -4.31 4.16 -22.70
CA LEU A 223 -4.14 2.72 -22.43
C LEU A 223 -2.96 2.07 -23.16
N ARG A 224 -2.69 2.45 -24.41
CA ARG A 224 -1.54 1.87 -25.15
C ARG A 224 -0.21 2.57 -24.88
N SER A 225 -0.21 3.71 -24.20
CA SER A 225 1.00 4.46 -23.86
C SER A 225 1.76 3.78 -22.70
N PRO A 226 3.04 4.13 -22.45
CA PRO A 226 3.77 3.62 -21.29
C PRO A 226 3.48 4.40 -20.00
N PHE A 227 2.60 5.41 -20.05
CA PHE A 227 2.46 6.37 -18.96
C PHE A 227 1.59 5.84 -17.82
N ILE A 228 2.09 6.05 -16.61
CA ILE A 228 1.52 5.45 -15.40
C ILE A 228 0.77 6.53 -14.62
N LYS A 229 -0.51 6.32 -14.34
CA LYS A 229 -1.35 7.25 -13.57
C LYS A 229 -0.82 7.44 -12.15
N GLN A 230 -0.49 6.33 -11.49
CA GLN A 230 -0.08 6.27 -10.08
C GLN A 230 0.74 5.02 -9.76
N SER A 231 1.29 4.94 -8.55
CA SER A 231 2.12 3.82 -8.10
C SER A 231 1.41 2.48 -8.27
N ASP A 232 2.08 1.53 -8.94
CA ASP A 232 1.59 0.15 -9.16
C ASP A 232 2.58 -0.88 -8.61
N VAL A 233 3.67 -1.18 -9.33
CA VAL A 233 4.79 -1.97 -8.78
C VAL A 233 5.36 -1.31 -7.53
N LEU A 234 5.52 0.02 -7.57
CA LEU A 234 5.95 0.83 -6.43
C LEU A 234 4.95 0.79 -5.26
N GLN A 235 3.65 0.60 -5.52
CA GLN A 235 2.67 0.39 -4.47
C GLN A 235 2.87 -0.95 -3.76
N SER A 236 3.25 -2.01 -4.50
CA SER A 236 3.60 -3.31 -3.90
C SER A 236 4.86 -3.20 -3.04
N ILE A 237 5.87 -2.49 -3.53
CA ILE A 237 7.11 -2.21 -2.80
C ILE A 237 6.85 -1.38 -1.54
N TYR A 238 5.95 -0.41 -1.59
CA TYR A 238 5.59 0.35 -0.40
C TYR A 238 4.85 -0.50 0.65
N PHE A 239 3.89 -1.33 0.24
CA PHE A 239 3.12 -2.17 1.16
C PHE A 239 3.93 -3.28 1.81
N LEU A 240 4.79 -3.94 1.02
CA LEU A 240 5.58 -5.10 1.44
C LEU A 240 7.07 -4.76 1.47
N ASN A 241 7.38 -3.57 1.96
CA ASN A 241 8.70 -2.92 1.90
C ASN A 241 9.86 -3.78 2.42
N ASP A 242 9.61 -4.62 3.42
CA ASP A 242 10.57 -5.54 4.01
C ASP A 242 10.90 -6.76 3.12
N GLN A 243 10.11 -7.04 2.09
CA GLN A 243 10.32 -8.15 1.16
C GLN A 243 11.23 -7.82 -0.01
N TYR A 244 11.64 -6.55 -0.15
CA TYR A 244 12.49 -6.09 -1.25
C TYR A 244 13.82 -5.57 -0.73
N SER A 245 14.89 -5.98 -1.41
CA SER A 245 16.22 -5.39 -1.23
C SER A 245 16.24 -3.92 -1.65
N MET A 246 17.22 -3.16 -1.13
CA MET A 246 17.43 -1.77 -1.56
C MET A 246 17.75 -1.65 -3.04
N GLU A 247 18.36 -2.69 -3.63
CA GLU A 247 18.70 -2.73 -5.06
C GLU A 247 17.46 -2.91 -5.94
N GLU A 248 16.56 -3.82 -5.57
CA GLU A 248 15.26 -3.99 -6.25
C GLU A 248 14.39 -2.74 -6.13
N LYS A 249 14.38 -2.11 -4.95
CA LYS A 249 13.70 -0.83 -4.72
C LYS A 249 14.25 0.26 -5.65
N ARG A 250 15.58 0.41 -5.73
CA ARG A 250 16.24 1.38 -6.62
C ARG A 250 15.83 1.17 -8.06
N ARG A 251 16.09 -0.02 -8.62
CA ARG A 251 15.82 -0.31 -10.03
C ARG A 251 14.36 -0.08 -10.39
N SER A 252 13.46 -0.54 -9.52
CA SER A 252 12.03 -0.35 -9.74
C SER A 252 11.63 1.13 -9.67
N PHE A 253 12.19 1.89 -8.72
CA PHE A 253 11.92 3.32 -8.58
C PHE A 253 12.40 4.09 -9.81
N ASP A 254 13.67 3.93 -10.18
CA ASP A 254 14.27 4.61 -11.33
C ASP A 254 13.50 4.31 -12.63
N PHE A 255 13.07 3.06 -12.81
CA PHE A 255 12.32 2.64 -14.00
C PHE A 255 10.90 3.22 -14.02
N TYR A 256 10.13 3.06 -12.94
CA TYR A 256 8.70 3.40 -12.95
C TYR A 256 8.42 4.88 -12.66
N GLU A 257 9.21 5.55 -11.82
CA GLU A 257 9.00 6.97 -11.52
C GLU A 257 9.12 7.82 -12.79
N ALA A 258 10.12 7.52 -13.63
CA ALA A 258 10.34 8.22 -14.88
C ALA A 258 9.13 8.22 -15.84
N MET A 259 8.27 7.19 -15.78
CA MET A 259 7.07 7.05 -16.63
C MET A 259 5.77 7.47 -15.92
N THR A 260 5.84 7.87 -14.64
CA THR A 260 4.65 8.21 -13.85
C THR A 260 4.24 9.66 -14.03
N VAL A 261 3.00 9.90 -14.46
CA VAL A 261 2.46 11.27 -14.65
C VAL A 261 1.88 11.86 -13.36
N HIS A 262 1.62 11.01 -12.37
CA HIS A 262 1.03 11.34 -11.08
C HIS A 262 -0.33 12.06 -11.21
N GLU A 263 -1.20 11.56 -12.10
CA GLU A 263 -2.55 12.08 -12.35
C GLU A 263 -3.60 11.49 -11.40
N SER A 264 -3.12 10.86 -10.32
CA SER A 264 -3.88 10.58 -9.12
C SER A 264 -3.23 11.26 -7.94
N SER A 265 -4.07 11.87 -7.11
CA SER A 265 -3.65 12.52 -5.88
C SER A 265 -2.94 11.58 -4.89
N LEU A 266 -3.13 10.27 -5.02
CA LEU A 266 -2.49 9.25 -4.18
C LEU A 266 -1.01 8.99 -4.53
N SER A 267 -0.62 9.29 -5.78
CA SER A 267 0.69 8.87 -6.31
C SER A 267 1.89 9.55 -5.65
N PRO A 268 1.95 10.89 -5.51
CA PRO A 268 3.20 11.54 -5.08
C PRO A 268 3.66 11.12 -3.69
N SER A 269 2.73 10.82 -2.78
CA SER A 269 3.06 10.44 -1.40
C SER A 269 3.87 9.12 -1.31
N VAL A 270 3.49 8.11 -2.09
CA VAL A 270 4.20 6.82 -2.11
C VAL A 270 5.58 6.98 -2.74
N HIS A 271 5.69 7.74 -3.83
CA HIS A 271 6.98 8.03 -4.45
C HIS A 271 7.88 8.85 -3.52
N ALA A 272 7.34 9.82 -2.76
CA ALA A 272 8.11 10.59 -1.79
C ALA A 272 8.71 9.69 -0.70
N VAL A 273 7.93 8.73 -0.19
CA VAL A 273 8.40 7.77 0.82
C VAL A 273 9.52 6.89 0.27
N LEU A 274 9.38 6.38 -0.96
CA LEU A 274 10.39 5.52 -1.57
C LEU A 274 11.65 6.30 -1.95
N ALA A 275 11.51 7.50 -2.53
CA ALA A 275 12.63 8.41 -2.81
C ALA A 275 13.43 8.71 -1.55
N ALA A 276 12.74 9.01 -0.44
CA ALA A 276 13.36 9.25 0.86
C ALA A 276 14.14 8.03 1.36
N GLU A 277 13.53 6.84 1.33
CA GLU A 277 14.19 5.59 1.74
C GLU A 277 15.43 5.27 0.88
N LEU A 278 15.39 5.66 -0.38
CA LEU A 278 16.46 5.56 -1.35
C LEU A 278 17.49 6.70 -1.23
N GLY A 279 17.33 7.67 -0.31
CA GLY A 279 18.26 8.80 -0.18
C GLY A 279 18.21 9.80 -1.35
N GLU A 280 17.16 9.77 -2.18
CA GLU A 280 16.89 10.80 -3.18
C GLU A 280 16.16 11.99 -2.55
N GLU A 281 16.85 12.66 -1.63
CA GLU A 281 16.26 13.71 -0.78
C GLU A 281 15.57 14.82 -1.59
N GLU A 282 16.17 15.27 -2.70
CA GLU A 282 15.60 16.33 -3.53
C GLU A 282 14.29 15.90 -4.19
N LYS A 283 14.26 14.69 -4.77
CA LYS A 283 13.05 14.10 -5.34
C LYS A 283 11.97 13.85 -4.28
N ALA A 284 12.36 13.38 -3.10
CA ALA A 284 11.44 13.16 -1.99
C ALA A 284 10.76 14.47 -1.53
N VAL A 285 11.53 15.56 -1.47
CA VAL A 285 11.02 16.89 -1.10
C VAL A 285 10.14 17.51 -2.20
N GLU A 286 10.50 17.33 -3.48
CA GLU A 286 9.69 17.70 -4.63
C GLU A 286 8.29 17.04 -4.56
N LEU A 287 8.28 15.71 -4.38
CA LEU A 287 7.04 14.93 -4.32
C LEU A 287 6.24 15.21 -3.04
N TYR A 288 6.90 15.45 -1.91
CA TYR A 288 6.27 15.95 -0.69
C TYR A 288 5.54 17.27 -0.94
N ALA A 289 6.18 18.24 -1.59
CA ALA A 289 5.56 19.52 -1.89
C ALA A 289 4.31 19.34 -2.77
N ARG A 290 4.38 18.45 -3.77
CA ARG A 290 3.24 18.11 -4.63
C ARG A 290 2.07 17.51 -3.85
N THR A 291 2.29 16.57 -2.94
CA THR A 291 1.18 15.99 -2.13
C THR A 291 0.66 16.98 -1.08
N ALA A 292 1.53 17.73 -0.40
CA ALA A 292 1.15 18.64 0.67
C ALA A 292 0.42 19.90 0.18
N ARG A 293 0.65 20.28 -1.08
CA ARG A 293 0.06 21.48 -1.68
C ARG A 293 -0.86 21.17 -2.86
N LEU A 294 -1.26 19.90 -3.04
CA LEU A 294 -2.05 19.46 -4.19
C LEU A 294 -3.27 20.34 -4.42
N ASP A 295 -4.14 20.45 -3.40
CA ASP A 295 -5.36 21.25 -3.49
C ASP A 295 -5.04 22.76 -3.48
N LEU A 296 -4.06 23.19 -2.67
CA LEU A 296 -3.69 24.61 -2.50
C LEU A 296 -3.17 25.26 -3.78
N ASP A 297 -2.41 24.52 -4.58
CA ASP A 297 -1.80 24.99 -5.82
C ASP A 297 -2.50 24.41 -7.08
N ASN A 298 -3.60 23.67 -6.89
CA ASN A 298 -4.39 23.03 -7.95
C ASN A 298 -3.54 22.21 -8.94
N TYR A 299 -2.63 21.37 -8.43
CA TYR A 299 -1.65 20.62 -9.23
C TYR A 299 -2.27 19.73 -10.31
N ASN A 300 -3.44 19.15 -10.03
CA ASN A 300 -4.13 18.23 -10.93
C ASN A 300 -5.19 18.94 -11.80
N ASN A 301 -5.37 20.25 -11.63
CA ASN A 301 -6.36 21.04 -12.35
C ASN A 301 -7.81 20.52 -12.18
N ASP A 302 -8.14 20.07 -10.97
CA ASP A 302 -9.43 19.44 -10.60
C ASP A 302 -9.90 19.79 -9.17
N THR A 303 -9.23 20.70 -8.45
CA THR A 303 -9.66 21.10 -7.07
C THR A 303 -11.05 21.75 -7.06
N ASP A 304 -11.51 22.29 -8.19
CA ASP A 304 -12.86 22.87 -8.31
C ASP A 304 -13.97 21.81 -8.14
N ASP A 305 -13.66 20.52 -8.33
CA ASP A 305 -14.57 19.39 -8.09
C ASP A 305 -14.66 18.99 -6.61
N GLY A 306 -13.71 19.47 -5.79
CA GLY A 306 -13.64 19.23 -4.36
C GLY A 306 -12.21 18.93 -3.87
N LEU A 307 -12.08 18.82 -2.54
CA LEU A 307 -10.78 18.53 -1.92
C LEU A 307 -10.42 17.04 -2.02
N HIS A 308 -9.14 16.75 -2.24
CA HIS A 308 -8.60 15.39 -2.28
C HIS A 308 -8.36 14.81 -0.88
N VAL A 309 -9.44 14.53 -0.14
CA VAL A 309 -9.40 14.10 1.27
C VAL A 309 -8.45 12.93 1.53
N THR A 310 -8.40 11.95 0.62
CA THR A 310 -7.50 10.79 0.76
C THR A 310 -6.02 11.15 0.61
N SER A 311 -5.70 12.13 -0.23
CA SER A 311 -4.35 12.66 -0.46
C SER A 311 -3.84 13.52 0.70
N MET A 312 -4.72 14.12 1.51
CA MET A 312 -4.30 14.90 2.70
C MET A 312 -3.47 14.07 3.68
N SER A 313 -3.70 12.74 3.74
CA SER A 313 -2.86 11.86 4.55
C SER A 313 -1.45 11.65 3.97
N GLY A 314 -1.25 11.90 2.68
CA GLY A 314 -0.01 11.72 1.94
C GLY A 314 1.12 12.63 2.43
N ALA A 315 0.82 13.89 2.77
CA ALA A 315 1.81 14.82 3.33
C ALA A 315 2.39 14.30 4.65
N TRP A 316 1.54 13.76 5.52
CA TRP A 316 1.96 13.15 6.78
C TRP A 316 2.82 11.90 6.54
N LEU A 317 2.43 11.05 5.58
CA LEU A 317 3.21 9.85 5.23
C LEU A 317 4.60 10.21 4.70
N ALA A 318 4.71 11.22 3.84
CA ALA A 318 5.98 11.65 3.29
C ALA A 318 6.96 12.16 4.37
N ILE A 319 6.49 12.86 5.40
CA ILE A 319 7.33 13.25 6.53
C ILE A 319 7.64 12.05 7.42
N VAL A 320 6.61 11.36 7.91
CA VAL A 320 6.79 10.35 8.96
C VAL A 320 7.38 9.06 8.39
N GLN A 321 6.84 8.50 7.32
CA GLN A 321 7.40 7.28 6.72
C GLN A 321 8.53 7.57 5.73
N GLY A 322 8.53 8.74 5.07
CA GLY A 322 9.61 9.14 4.17
C GLY A 322 10.78 9.73 4.94
N PHE A 323 10.69 11.00 5.32
CA PHE A 323 11.83 11.77 5.84
C PHE A 323 12.40 11.21 7.13
N THR A 324 11.58 10.66 8.03
CA THR A 324 12.09 10.01 9.24
C THR A 324 12.42 8.54 9.05
N GLY A 325 12.02 7.95 7.94
CA GLY A 325 12.15 6.53 7.67
C GLY A 325 11.33 5.64 8.63
N MET A 326 10.26 6.16 9.26
CA MET A 326 9.51 5.41 10.28
C MET A 326 9.00 4.08 9.72
N ARG A 327 9.37 2.97 10.37
CA ARG A 327 8.83 1.62 10.12
C ARG A 327 8.56 0.92 11.45
N VAL A 328 7.68 -0.07 11.44
CA VAL A 328 7.51 -1.00 12.57
C VAL A 328 8.03 -2.36 12.14
N LYS A 329 9.07 -2.86 12.82
CA LYS A 329 9.68 -4.17 12.57
C LYS A 329 9.85 -4.87 13.91
N GLU A 330 9.49 -6.15 13.97
CA GLU A 330 9.64 -6.99 15.17
C GLU A 330 9.08 -6.35 16.45
N GLY A 331 8.01 -5.55 16.31
CA GLY A 331 7.34 -4.86 17.41
C GLY A 331 8.02 -3.58 17.92
N ALA A 332 9.11 -3.12 17.29
CA ALA A 332 9.80 -1.87 17.60
C ALA A 332 9.66 -0.83 16.48
N LEU A 333 9.77 0.45 16.84
CA LEU A 333 9.87 1.55 15.88
C LEU A 333 11.30 1.65 15.35
N HIS A 334 11.44 1.84 14.04
CA HIS A 334 12.71 2.12 13.37
C HIS A 334 12.64 3.47 12.69
N PHE A 335 13.71 4.27 12.81
CA PHE A 335 13.88 5.55 12.15
C PHE A 335 15.23 5.63 11.44
N LYS A 336 15.25 6.27 10.27
CA LYS A 336 16.43 6.65 9.49
C LYS A 336 16.24 8.06 8.95
N PRO A 337 16.32 9.09 9.82
CA PRO A 337 15.86 10.41 9.47
C PRO A 337 16.89 11.20 8.66
N PHE A 338 16.41 12.05 7.76
CA PHE A 338 17.17 13.15 7.18
C PHE A 338 16.39 14.47 7.34
N VAL A 339 17.10 15.60 7.23
CA VAL A 339 16.49 16.94 7.20
C VAL A 339 16.59 17.50 5.78
N PRO A 340 15.48 17.87 5.13
CA PRO A 340 15.53 18.55 3.84
C PRO A 340 16.48 19.76 3.87
N LYS A 341 17.34 19.92 2.85
CA LYS A 341 18.39 20.97 2.80
C LYS A 341 17.91 22.40 3.13
N ASN A 342 16.66 22.72 2.81
CA ASN A 342 16.07 24.04 3.02
C ASN A 342 15.27 24.17 4.33
N TRP A 343 15.29 23.16 5.20
CA TRP A 343 14.59 23.16 6.48
C TRP A 343 15.60 23.22 7.63
N GLN A 344 15.21 23.84 8.74
CA GLN A 344 16.01 23.80 9.97
C GLN A 344 15.82 22.47 10.73
N GLY A 345 14.67 21.85 10.51
CA GLY A 345 14.24 20.61 11.14
C GLY A 345 12.72 20.46 11.03
N TYR A 346 12.19 19.42 11.64
CA TYR A 346 10.76 19.17 11.76
C TYR A 346 10.46 18.35 13.02
N ASP A 347 9.24 18.48 13.52
CA ASP A 347 8.72 17.75 14.68
C ASP A 347 7.34 17.16 14.39
N PHE A 348 7.04 16.03 15.01
CA PHE A 348 5.70 15.43 15.01
C PHE A 348 5.56 14.44 16.17
N LYS A 349 4.31 14.14 16.50
CA LYS A 349 3.96 13.19 17.56
C LYS A 349 3.24 11.98 17.01
N ILE A 350 3.54 10.82 17.58
CA ILE A 350 2.85 9.55 17.28
C ILE A 350 2.48 8.81 18.55
N ASN A 351 1.36 8.12 18.50
CA ASN A 351 0.95 7.14 19.50
C ASN A 351 1.49 5.78 19.07
N PHE A 352 2.26 5.13 19.93
CA PHE A 352 2.74 3.77 19.70
C PHE A 352 2.65 2.96 20.98
N ARG A 353 1.84 1.90 20.96
CA ARG A 353 1.70 0.90 22.05
C ARG A 353 1.49 1.50 23.45
N GLY A 354 0.68 2.57 23.52
CA GLY A 354 0.32 3.25 24.75
C GLY A 354 1.19 4.46 25.09
N SER A 355 2.23 4.73 24.31
CA SER A 355 3.10 5.90 24.50
C SER A 355 2.85 6.98 23.45
N LEU A 356 2.79 8.24 23.89
CA LEU A 356 2.84 9.42 23.03
C LEU A 356 4.32 9.83 22.88
N LEU A 357 4.88 9.53 21.71
CA LEU A 357 6.27 9.82 21.36
C LEU A 357 6.33 11.10 20.53
N ASP A 358 7.04 12.11 21.03
CA ASP A 358 7.49 13.28 20.27
C ASP A 358 8.83 12.99 19.60
N VAL A 359 8.90 13.21 18.29
CA VAL A 359 10.05 12.96 17.43
C VAL A 359 10.47 14.28 16.80
N GLN A 360 11.62 14.79 17.22
CA GLN A 360 12.20 16.04 16.70
C GLN A 360 13.47 15.74 15.93
N VAL A 361 13.58 16.24 14.71
CA VAL A 361 14.77 16.09 13.86
C VAL A 361 15.24 17.49 13.48
N ILE A 362 16.29 17.99 14.14
CA ILE A 362 16.75 19.38 14.02
C ILE A 362 18.28 19.41 13.97
N GLY A 363 18.86 20.10 12.99
CA GLY A 363 20.31 20.37 12.95
C GLY A 363 21.22 19.13 13.02
N GLY A 364 20.78 17.97 12.52
CA GLY A 364 21.52 16.70 12.63
C GLY A 364 21.37 15.98 13.97
N GLU A 365 20.49 16.44 14.85
CA GLU A 365 20.13 15.78 16.11
C GLU A 365 18.71 15.23 16.04
N VAL A 366 18.50 14.06 16.66
CA VAL A 366 17.19 13.46 16.84
C VAL A 366 16.90 13.41 18.32
N THR A 367 15.81 14.05 18.73
CA THR A 367 15.31 14.00 20.10
C THR A 367 14.04 13.18 20.13
N LEU A 368 14.02 12.15 20.96
CA LEU A 368 12.88 11.28 21.21
C LEU A 368 12.39 11.52 22.63
N THR A 369 11.13 11.93 22.79
CA THR A 369 10.54 12.21 24.11
C THR A 369 9.24 11.44 24.28
N ILE A 370 9.12 10.64 25.34
CA ILE A 370 7.86 10.09 25.81
C ILE A 370 7.15 11.18 26.60
N GLU A 371 6.12 11.78 26.02
CA GLU A 371 5.29 12.77 26.71
C GLU A 371 4.28 12.11 27.66
N GLU A 372 3.81 10.92 27.29
CA GLU A 372 2.88 10.11 28.06
C GLU A 372 3.11 8.62 27.77
N GLY A 373 2.88 7.76 28.76
CA GLY A 373 2.89 6.30 28.59
C GLY A 373 4.21 5.62 28.98
N PRO A 374 4.34 4.31 28.67
CA PRO A 374 5.51 3.53 29.05
C PRO A 374 6.76 3.85 28.21
N GLU A 375 7.90 3.36 28.68
CA GLU A 375 9.16 3.38 27.92
C GLU A 375 9.04 2.59 26.61
N LEU A 376 9.81 3.01 25.60
CA LEU A 376 9.88 2.36 24.29
C LEU A 376 11.31 1.95 23.92
N VAL A 377 11.42 0.82 23.24
CA VAL A 377 12.63 0.45 22.49
C VAL A 377 12.47 0.93 21.05
N VAL A 378 13.40 1.75 20.60
CA VAL A 378 13.43 2.35 19.26
C VAL A 378 14.77 2.05 18.61
N TYR A 379 14.79 1.84 17.31
CA TYR A 379 16.03 1.75 16.52
C TYR A 379 16.21 3.03 15.72
N LEU A 380 17.31 3.74 15.94
CA LEU A 380 17.68 4.94 15.19
C LEU A 380 18.94 4.64 14.39
N ASN A 381 18.87 4.70 13.06
CA ASN A 381 19.98 4.31 12.17
C ASN A 381 20.55 2.93 12.51
N ASP A 382 19.65 1.98 12.79
CA ASP A 382 19.94 0.60 13.19
C ASP A 382 20.62 0.45 14.58
N GLU A 383 20.79 1.54 15.34
CA GLU A 383 21.25 1.50 16.73
C GLU A 383 20.06 1.48 17.70
N LEU A 384 20.11 0.58 18.70
CA LEU A 384 19.07 0.46 19.72
C LEU A 384 19.13 1.63 20.70
N VAL A 385 17.99 2.28 20.91
CA VAL A 385 17.78 3.41 21.82
C VAL A 385 16.62 3.08 22.76
N GLN A 386 16.88 3.07 24.06
CA GLN A 386 15.86 2.97 25.10
C GLN A 386 15.35 4.38 25.44
N VAL A 387 14.05 4.62 25.27
CA VAL A 387 13.44 5.94 25.53
C VAL A 387 12.55 5.85 26.77
N ASN A 388 13.00 6.44 27.88
CA ASN A 388 12.30 6.39 29.17
C ASN A 388 11.60 7.71 29.54
N GLU A 389 12.21 8.84 29.18
CA GLU A 389 11.63 10.19 29.28
C GLU A 389 12.03 10.95 28.00
N ALA A 390 13.17 11.65 28.01
CA ALA A 390 13.75 12.26 26.81
C ALA A 390 15.15 11.71 26.54
N VAL A 391 15.44 11.39 25.27
CA VAL A 391 16.76 10.97 24.80
C VAL A 391 17.13 11.78 23.57
N VAL A 392 18.32 12.38 23.61
CA VAL A 392 18.91 13.11 22.48
C VAL A 392 20.01 12.27 21.88
N VAL A 393 19.90 11.96 20.59
CA VAL A 393 20.91 11.22 19.83
C VAL A 393 21.43 12.11 18.71
N LYS A 394 22.75 12.31 18.66
CA LYS A 394 23.38 12.99 17.53
C LYS A 394 23.48 12.03 16.36
N THR A 395 22.86 12.35 15.24
CA THR A 395 23.01 11.54 14.02
C THR A 395 24.34 11.87 13.37
N LYS A 396 25.11 10.85 12.96
CA LYS A 396 26.29 11.05 12.12
C LYS A 396 25.79 11.17 10.68
N HIS A 397 26.13 12.29 10.04
CA HIS A 397 25.89 12.49 8.60
C HIS A 397 26.64 11.46 7.76
#